data_AF-F3CCI6-F1
#
_entry.id   AF-F3CCI6-F1
#
_cell.length_a   1.000
_cell.length_b   1.000
_cell.length_c   1.000
_cell.angle_alpha   90.00
_cell.angle_beta   90.00
_cell.angle_gamma   90.00
#
_symmetry.space_group_name_H-M   'P 1'
#
loop_
_entity.id
_entity.type
_entity.pdbx_description
1 polymer ?
#
loop_
_entity_poly.entity_id
_entity_poly.type
_entity_poly.pdbx_seq_one_letter_code
_entity_poly.pdbx_strand_id
1 'polypeptide(L)' 'MLEQARRVLKDIFGYDSFRGRQGAIIERVANGGDALVLMPTGGGKSLCFQVPGLLREGLC' A
#
# COMPACT_ATOMS: atom_id res chain seq x y z
N MET A 1 4.12 2.26 -10.60
CA MET A 1 3.88 1.62 -9.30
C MET A 1 2.56 2.07 -8.68
N LEU A 2 2.32 3.38 -8.52
CA LEU A 2 1.08 3.85 -7.87
C LEU A 2 -0.22 3.47 -8.61
N GLU A 3 -0.23 3.46 -9.94
CA GLU A 3 -1.41 3.00 -10.71
C GLU A 3 -1.69 1.50 -10.52
N GLN A 4 -0.66 0.65 -10.49
CA GLN A 4 -0.82 -0.77 -10.17
C GLN A 4 -1.35 -0.94 -8.73
N ALA A 5 -0.84 -0.14 -7.79
CA ALA A 5 -1.32 -0.13 -6.41
C ALA A 5 -2.81 0.25 -6.31
N ARG A 6 -3.27 1.22 -7.11
CA ARG A 6 -4.70 1.59 -7.19
C ARG A 6 -5.57 0.46 -7.73
N ARG A 7 -5.09 -0.29 -8.72
CA ARG A 7 -5.78 -1.49 -9.21
C ARG A 7 -5.91 -2.55 -8.13
N VAL A 8 -4.79 -2.89 -7.46
CA VAL A 8 -4.81 -3.82 -6.31
C VAL A 8 -5.79 -3.36 -5.24
N LEU A 9 -5.76 -2.06 -4.89
CA LEU A 9 -6.66 -1.49 -3.90
C LEU A 9 -8.14 -1.69 -4.28
N LYS A 10 -8.49 -1.46 -5.54
CA LYS A 10 -9.86 -1.61 -6.03
C LYS A 10 -10.26 -3.08 -6.17
N ASP A 11 -9.46 -3.86 -6.85
CA ASP A 11 -9.80 -5.22 -7.29
C ASP A 11 -9.74 -6.23 -6.14
N ILE A 12 -8.85 -6.02 -5.16
CA ILE A 12 -8.65 -6.95 -4.03
C ILE A 12 -9.29 -6.42 -2.73
N PHE A 13 -9.20 -5.11 -2.47
CA PHE A 13 -9.69 -4.52 -1.21
C PHE A 13 -11.00 -3.75 -1.35
N GLY A 14 -11.49 -3.51 -2.57
CA GLY A 14 -12.78 -2.86 -2.82
C GLY A 14 -12.81 -1.36 -2.49
N TYR A 15 -11.66 -0.69 -2.41
CA TYR A 15 -11.61 0.75 -2.13
C TYR A 15 -11.26 1.57 -3.39
N ASP A 16 -11.97 2.68 -3.59
CA ASP A 16 -11.74 3.56 -4.74
C ASP A 16 -10.50 4.45 -4.59
N SER A 17 -10.07 4.73 -3.36
CA SER A 17 -8.94 5.64 -3.11
C SER A 17 -8.20 5.33 -1.82
N PHE A 18 -6.91 5.62 -1.83
CA PHE A 18 -6.06 5.63 -0.65
C PHE A 18 -6.44 6.81 0.27
N ARG A 19 -6.33 6.60 1.58
CA ARG A 19 -6.59 7.63 2.59
C ARG A 19 -5.29 8.31 3.02
N GLY A 20 -5.32 9.63 3.11
CA GLY A 20 -4.21 10.43 3.62
C GLY A 20 -2.88 10.09 2.94
N ARG A 21 -1.89 9.66 3.73
CA ARG A 21 -0.52 9.38 3.25
C ARG A 21 -0.31 7.96 2.72
N GLN A 22 -1.34 7.10 2.70
CA GLN A 22 -1.20 5.69 2.28
C GLN A 22 -0.57 5.55 0.89
N GLY A 23 -1.04 6.32 -0.10
CA GLY A 23 -0.52 6.24 -1.47
C GLY A 23 0.99 6.53 -1.54
N ALA A 24 1.45 7.57 -0.85
CA ALA A 24 2.87 7.94 -0.81
C ALA A 24 3.74 6.90 -0.08
N ILE A 25 3.21 6.31 1.01
CA ILE A 25 3.90 5.23 1.74
C ILE A 25 4.03 4.00 0.85
N ILE A 26 2.93 3.59 0.22
CA ILE A 26 2.87 2.41 -0.66
C ILE A 26 3.80 2.59 -1.85
N GLU A 27 3.79 3.76 -2.49
CA GLU A 27 4.70 4.05 -3.60
C GLU A 27 6.17 3.94 -3.19
N ARG A 28 6.54 4.48 -2.02
CA ARG A 28 7.91 4.37 -1.50
C ARG A 28 8.32 2.92 -1.27
N VAL A 29 7.48 2.13 -0.59
CA VAL A 29 7.77 0.74 -0.23
C VAL A 29 7.75 -0.19 -1.44
N ALA A 30 6.81 0.02 -2.37
CA ALA A 30 6.72 -0.74 -3.61
C ALA A 30 7.94 -0.52 -4.52
N ASN A 31 8.56 0.66 -4.47
CA ASN A 31 9.82 0.96 -5.16
C ASN A 31 11.07 0.49 -4.39
N GLY A 32 10.92 -0.27 -3.31
CA GLY A 32 12.02 -0.86 -2.55
C GLY A 32 12.63 0.05 -1.47
N GLY A 33 12.02 1.19 -1.16
CA GLY A 33 12.46 2.07 -0.08
C GLY A 33 11.86 1.72 1.28
N ASP A 34 12.57 2.08 2.36
CA ASP A 34 12.10 1.84 3.73
C ASP A 34 11.20 2.95 4.26
N ALA A 35 10.21 2.60 5.09
CA ALA A 35 9.32 3.55 5.73
C ALA A 35 8.98 3.16 7.18
N LEU A 36 9.04 4.13 8.10
CA LEU A 36 8.46 4.01 9.43
C LEU A 36 7.05 4.60 9.42
N VAL A 37 6.04 3.77 9.65
CA VAL A 37 4.63 4.16 9.56
C VAL A 37 4.00 4.21 10.95
N LEU A 38 3.76 5.42 11.46
CA LEU A 38 3.01 5.65 12.68
C LEU A 38 1.59 6.12 12.33
N MET A 39 0.61 5.25 12.57
CA MET A 39 -0.81 5.50 12.30
C MET A 39 -1.65 4.91 13.44
N PRO A 40 -2.79 5.54 13.79
CA PRO A 40 -3.69 4.99 14.80
C PRO A 40 -4.30 3.66 14.34
N THR A 41 -4.78 2.86 15.31
CA THR A 41 -5.61 1.69 15.01
C THR A 41 -6.82 2.10 14.18
N GLY A 42 -7.17 1.31 13.16
CA GLY A 42 -8.22 1.67 12.19
C GLY A 42 -7.79 2.66 11.10
N GLY A 43 -6.59 3.27 11.20
CA GLY A 43 -6.05 4.18 10.18
C GLY A 43 -5.63 3.51 8.86
N GLY A 44 -5.78 2.19 8.74
CA GLY A 44 -5.44 1.46 7.52
C GLY A 44 -3.95 1.25 7.29
N LYS A 45 -3.14 1.15 8.36
CA LYS A 45 -1.70 0.81 8.28
C LYS A 45 -1.42 -0.51 7.56
N SER A 46 -2.38 -1.44 7.56
CA SER A 46 -2.22 -2.76 6.93
C SER A 46 -2.08 -2.67 5.41
N LEU A 47 -2.85 -1.79 4.78
CA LEU A 47 -2.76 -1.54 3.34
C LEU A 47 -1.35 -1.06 2.94
N CYS A 48 -0.65 -0.34 3.83
CA CYS A 48 0.69 0.19 3.58
C CYS A 48 1.77 -0.88 3.41
N PHE A 49 1.54 -2.13 3.82
CA PHE A 49 2.46 -3.25 3.57
C PHE A 49 1.84 -4.37 2.72
N GLN A 50 0.52 -4.57 2.81
CA GLN A 50 -0.17 -5.60 2.02
C GLN A 50 -0.18 -5.27 0.53
N VAL A 51 -0.47 -4.02 0.15
CA VAL A 51 -0.48 -3.62 -1.26
C VAL A 51 0.92 -3.76 -1.87
N PRO A 52 2.01 -3.24 -1.27
CA PRO A 52 3.37 -3.50 -1.76
C PRO A 52 3.74 -4.99 -1.86
N GLY A 53 3.31 -5.82 -0.91
CA GLY A 53 3.56 -7.26 -0.93
C GLY A 53 2.94 -7.96 -2.15
N LEU A 54 1.76 -7.50 -2.60
CA LEU A 54 1.11 -8.02 -3.80
C LEU A 54 1.69 -7.48 -5.11
N LEU A 55 2.43 -6.37 -5.06
CA LEU A 55 3.01 -5.73 -6.25
C LEU A 55 4.41 -6.24 -6.58
N ARG A 56 5.14 -6.77 -5.59
CA ARG A 56 6.52 -7.23 -5.76
C ARG A 56 6.53 -8.73 -6.03
N GLU A 57 7.33 -9.16 -6.98
CA GLU A 57 7.66 -10.58 -7.14
C GLU A 57 8.47 -11.03 -5.92
N GLY A 58 7.97 -12.06 -5.22
CA GLY A 58 8.58 -12.58 -4.00
C GLY A 58 7.73 -12.33 -2.76
N LEU A 59 6.83 -13.28 -2.48
CA LEU A 59 6.41 -13.63 -1.13
C LEU A 59 6.78 -15.10 -0.97
N CYS A 60 7.74 -15.40 -0.09
CA CYS A 60 7.92 -16.75 0.43
C CYS A 60 7.08 -16.95 1.70
#